data_AF-A0A1Q6ZDY5-F1
#
_entry.id   AF-A0A1Q6ZDY5-F1
#
_cell.length_a   1.000
_cell.length_b   1.000
_cell.length_c   1.000
_cell.angle_alpha   90.00
_cell.angle_beta   90.00
_cell.angle_gamma   90.00
#
_symmetry.space_group_name_H-M   'P 1'
#
loop_
_entity.id
_entity.type
_entity.pdbx_description
1 polymer ?
#
loop_
_entity_poly.entity_id
_entity_poly.type
_entity_poly.pdbx_seq_one_letter_code
_entity_poly.pdbx_strand_id
1 'polypeptide(L)'
;MSEEVYGPERAQRLVALLRALADRIQELDRTGRLLDAAPELQKLFGNARSELFHYEVRSTYDTPEVAESRRIVEDAQQRLDELRFDDGDEEEPWQRDPED
;
A
#
# COMPACT_ATOMS: atom_id res chain seq x y z
N MET A 1 -11.62 4.77 -0.74
CA MET A 1 -10.51 4.49 0.20
C MET A 1 -9.42 5.48 -0.16
N SER A 2 -9.09 6.41 0.72
CA SER A 2 -8.14 7.49 0.42
C SER A 2 -6.76 6.91 0.09
N GLU A 3 -6.35 7.04 -1.16
CA GLU A 3 -5.04 6.65 -1.66
C GLU A 3 -4.00 7.61 -1.06
N GLU A 4 -3.58 7.30 0.16
CA GLU A 4 -2.70 8.14 0.96
C GLU A 4 -1.30 8.10 0.33
N VAL A 5 -0.98 9.17 -0.42
CA VAL A 5 0.38 9.42 -0.92
C VAL A 5 1.33 9.35 0.27
N TYR A 6 2.33 8.45 0.19
CA TYR A 6 3.26 8.15 1.27
C TYR A 6 4.01 9.42 1.71
N GLY A 7 3.56 10.01 2.81
CA GLY A 7 4.16 11.22 3.35
C GLY A 7 5.46 10.96 4.13
N PRO A 8 6.29 12.02 4.35
CA PRO A 8 7.50 11.95 5.16
C PRO A 8 7.26 11.42 6.57
N GLU A 9 6.02 11.50 7.06
CA GLU A 9 5.60 10.97 8.35
C GLU A 9 5.81 9.46 8.51
N ARG A 10 5.61 8.66 7.45
CA ARG A 10 5.78 7.20 7.56
C ARG A 10 7.24 6.81 7.69
N ALA A 11 8.13 7.49 6.96
CA ALA A 11 9.57 7.33 7.14
C ALA A 11 10.00 7.72 8.57
N GLN A 12 9.46 8.83 9.10
CA GLN A 12 9.70 9.24 10.48
C GLN A 12 9.20 8.20 11.50
N ARG A 13 8.03 7.62 11.28
CA ARG A 13 7.49 6.53 12.13
C ARG A 13 8.39 5.29 12.09
N LEU A 14 8.91 4.92 10.92
CA LEU A 14 9.83 3.80 10.79
C LEU A 14 11.15 4.08 11.53
N VAL A 15 11.72 5.27 11.37
CA VAL A 15 12.92 5.68 12.13
C VAL A 15 12.67 5.65 13.64
N ALA A 16 11.50 6.12 14.10
CA ALA A 16 11.12 6.06 15.50
C ALA A 16 11.03 4.62 16.02
N LEU A 17 10.43 3.71 15.23
CA LEU A 17 10.36 2.28 15.56
C LEU A 17 11.75 1.65 15.70
N LEU A 18 12.66 1.96 14.77
CA LEU A 18 14.04 1.43 14.80
C LEU A 18 14.82 1.95 16.01
N ARG A 19 14.65 3.23 16.36
CA ARG A 19 15.25 3.81 17.57
C ARG A 19 14.72 3.17 18.84
N ALA A 20 13.41 2.99 18.94
CA ALA A 20 12.79 2.32 20.09
C ALA A 20 13.30 0.87 20.25
N LEU A 21 13.49 0.14 19.15
CA LEU A 21 14.09 -1.19 19.17
C LEU A 21 15.54 -1.16 19.67
N ALA A 22 16.36 -0.21 19.20
CA ALA A 22 17.73 -0.04 19.67
C ALA A 22 17.79 0.28 21.18
N ASP A 23 16.94 1.20 21.65
CA ASP A 23 16.85 1.56 23.06
C ASP A 23 16.48 0.36 23.92
N ARG A 24 15.54 -0.49 23.44
CA ARG A 24 15.14 -1.70 24.15
C ARG A 24 16.29 -2.71 24.27
N ILE A 25 17.07 -2.90 23.21
CA ILE A 25 18.25 -3.78 23.23
C ILE A 25 19.28 -3.27 24.23
N GLN A 26 19.56 -1.96 24.23
CA GLN A 26 20.52 -1.34 25.15
C GLN A 26 20.08 -1.44 26.62
N GLU A 27 18.79 -1.31 26.90
CA GLU A 27 18.25 -1.52 28.25
C GLU A 27 18.41 -2.97 28.72
N LEU A 28 18.11 -3.93 27.85
CA LEU A 28 18.23 -5.35 28.16
C LEU A 28 19.69 -5.80 28.35
N ASP A 29 20.61 -5.23 27.56
CA ASP A 29 22.04 -5.46 27.72
C ASP A 29 22.56 -4.91 29.05
N ARG A 30 22.23 -3.65 29.39
CA ARG A 30 22.61 -3.02 30.67
C ARG A 30 22.13 -3.79 31.89
N THR A 31 20.98 -4.47 31.78
CA THR A 31 20.41 -5.27 32.87
C THR A 31 20.84 -6.73 32.86
N GLY A 32 21.64 -7.16 31.87
CA GLY A 32 22.08 -8.55 31.72
C GLY A 32 20.98 -9.53 31.30
N ARG A 33 19.87 -9.01 30.76
CA ARG A 33 18.64 -9.77 30.43
C ARG A 33 18.43 -9.96 28.93
N LEU A 34 19.44 -9.69 28.11
CA LEU A 34 19.32 -9.69 26.66
C LEU A 34 18.85 -11.04 26.11
N LEU A 35 19.39 -12.15 26.62
CA LEU A 35 18.98 -13.50 26.23
C LEU A 35 17.66 -13.93 26.87
N ASP A 36 17.35 -13.47 28.09
CA ASP A 36 16.09 -13.78 28.77
C ASP A 36 14.88 -13.19 28.02
N ALA A 37 15.10 -12.07 27.32
CA ALA A 37 14.08 -11.39 26.52
C ALA A 37 13.99 -11.90 25.08
N ALA A 38 14.61 -13.04 24.73
CA ALA A 38 14.64 -13.56 23.36
C ALA A 38 13.24 -13.66 22.68
N PRO A 39 12.17 -14.14 23.33
CA PRO A 39 10.84 -14.19 22.71
C PRO A 39 10.26 -12.80 22.39
N GLU A 40 10.55 -11.79 23.21
CA GLU A 40 10.15 -10.40 22.99
C GLU A 40 10.90 -9.81 21.80
N LEU A 41 12.23 -9.97 21.80
CA LEU A 41 13.11 -9.47 20.75
C LEU A 41 12.78 -10.09 19.39
N GLN A 42 12.47 -11.38 19.32
CA GLN A 42 12.04 -12.05 18.09
C GLN A 42 10.79 -11.41 17.48
N LYS A 43 9.79 -11.04 18.32
CA LYS A 43 8.58 -10.35 17.86
C LYS A 43 8.91 -8.95 17.33
N LEU A 44 9.74 -8.20 18.06
CA LEU A 44 10.14 -6.86 17.65
C LEU A 44 10.93 -6.87 16.33
N PHE A 45 11.85 -7.82 16.15
CA PHE A 45 12.59 -8.01 14.90
C PHE A 45 11.66 -8.40 13.75
N GLY A 46 10.69 -9.29 14.00
CA GLY A 46 9.68 -9.65 13.00
C GLY A 46 8.90 -8.43 12.51
N ASN A 47 8.42 -7.60 13.44
CA ASN A 47 7.67 -6.38 13.12
C ASN A 47 8.54 -5.36 12.37
N ALA A 48 9.76 -5.09 12.86
CA ALA A 48 10.68 -4.17 12.21
C ALA A 48 11.03 -4.61 10.78
N ARG A 49 11.25 -5.92 10.58
CA ARG A 49 11.52 -6.50 9.26
C ARG A 49 10.34 -6.31 8.31
N SER A 50 9.10 -6.58 8.75
CA SER A 50 7.91 -6.37 7.91
C SER A 50 7.73 -4.90 7.52
N GLU A 51 7.90 -3.96 8.46
CA GLU A 51 7.79 -2.53 8.15
C GLU A 51 8.90 -2.05 7.21
N LEU A 52 10.14 -2.52 7.40
CA LEU A 52 11.25 -2.21 6.49
C LEU A 52 10.99 -2.75 5.08
N PHE A 53 10.47 -3.97 4.96
CA PHE A 53 10.11 -4.55 3.67
C PHE A 53 8.99 -3.75 2.98
N HIS A 54 7.95 -3.37 3.72
CA HIS A 54 6.90 -2.51 3.18
C HIS A 54 7.42 -1.16 2.73
N TYR A 55 8.36 -0.57 3.49
CA TYR A 55 9.01 0.67 3.12
C TYR A 55 9.87 0.52 1.86
N GLU A 56 10.69 -0.53 1.75
CA GLU A 56 11.58 -0.76 0.60
C GLU A 56 10.79 -1.04 -0.68
N VAL A 57 9.82 -1.96 -0.61
CA VAL A 57 8.98 -2.29 -1.77
C VAL A 57 8.21 -1.06 -2.23
N ARG A 58 7.59 -0.31 -1.33
CA ARG A 58 6.83 0.88 -1.75
C ARG A 58 7.69 2.08 -2.11
N SER A 59 8.86 2.25 -1.48
CA SER A 59 9.83 3.26 -1.93
C SER A 59 10.30 3.00 -3.37
N THR A 60 10.22 1.76 -3.84
CA THR A 60 10.61 1.36 -5.20
C THR A 60 9.45 1.49 -6.19
N TYR A 61 8.20 1.29 -5.77
CA TYR A 61 7.04 1.18 -6.68
C TYR A 61 5.91 2.21 -6.47
N ASP A 62 5.87 2.96 -5.36
CA ASP A 62 4.90 4.03 -5.09
C ASP A 62 5.57 5.40 -5.27
N THR A 63 6.08 5.67 -6.48
CA THR A 63 6.50 7.02 -6.88
C THR A 63 5.27 7.87 -7.24
N PRO A 64 5.36 9.21 -7.19
CA PRO A 64 4.28 10.10 -7.62
C PRO A 64 3.79 9.78 -9.03
N GLU A 65 4.71 9.40 -9.92
CA GLU A 65 4.46 8.98 -11.30
C GLU A 65 3.61 7.70 -11.39
N VAL A 66 3.87 6.71 -10.52
CA VAL A 66 3.07 5.47 -10.49
C VAL A 66 1.69 5.72 -9.88
N ALA A 67 1.58 6.58 -8.86
CA ALA A 67 0.30 6.99 -8.30
C ALA A 67 -0.55 7.77 -9.33
N GLU A 68 0.07 8.66 -10.11
CA GLU A 68 -0.60 9.38 -11.20
C GLU A 68 -1.04 8.42 -12.30
N SER A 69 -0.18 7.48 -12.71
CA SER A 69 -0.54 6.45 -13.69
C SER A 69 -1.70 5.57 -13.23
N ARG A 70 -1.76 5.18 -11.94
CA ARG A 70 -2.89 4.42 -11.38
C ARG A 70 -4.17 5.25 -11.39
N ARG A 71 -4.11 6.51 -10.98
CA ARG A 71 -5.26 7.42 -11.00
C ARG A 71 -5.81 7.61 -12.42
N ILE A 72 -4.94 7.77 -13.42
CA ILE A 72 -5.35 7.88 -14.83
C ILE A 72 -6.07 6.60 -15.29
N VAL A 73 -5.58 5.43 -14.91
CA VAL A 73 -6.21 4.15 -15.25
C VAL A 73 -7.55 3.96 -14.54
N GLU A 74 -7.64 4.31 -13.25
CA GLU A 74 -8.90 4.27 -12.49
C GLU A 74 -9.94 5.25 -13.06
N ASP A 75 -9.55 6.50 -13.38
CA ASP A 75 -10.42 7.48 -14.02
C ASP A 75 -10.91 6.99 -15.39
N ALA A 76 -10.04 6.36 -16.17
CA ALA A 76 -10.40 5.80 -17.48
C ALA A 76 -11.36 4.61 -17.34
N GLN A 77 -11.13 3.72 -16.38
CA GLN A 77 -12.00 2.59 -16.08
C GLN A 77 -13.38 3.05 -15.59
N GLN A 78 -13.41 4.06 -14.71
CA GLN A 78 -14.65 4.61 -14.19
C GLN A 78 -15.47 5.30 -15.29
N ARG A 79 -14.82 6.05 -16.19
CA ARG A 79 -15.50 6.60 -17.38
C ARG A 79 -16.03 5.52 -18.31
N LEU A 80 -15.29 4.43 -18.50
CA LEU A 80 -15.75 3.31 -19.32
C LEU A 80 -16.98 2.63 -18.69
N ASP A 81 -16.97 2.44 -17.37
CA ASP A 81 -18.10 1.87 -16.64
C ASP A 81 -19.30 2.83 -16.69
N GLU A 82 -19.12 4.14 -16.52
CA GLU A 82 -20.18 5.16 -16.67
C GLU A 82 -20.79 5.18 -18.07
N LEU A 83 -19.96 5.08 -19.12
CA LEU A 83 -20.42 4.96 -20.50
C LEU A 83 -21.20 3.66 -20.76
N ARG A 84 -20.89 2.58 -20.03
CA ARG A 84 -21.59 1.30 -20.12
C ARG A 84 -22.98 1.33 -19.47
N PHE A 85 -23.24 2.26 -18.55
CA PHE A 85 -24.55 2.43 -17.91
C PHE A 85 -25.47 3.44 -18.65
N ASP A 86 -24.97 4.13 -19.68
CA ASP A 86 -25.74 5.04 -20.56
C ASP A 86 -26.21 4.38 -21.87
N ASP A 87 -25.93 3.08 -22.05
CA ASP A 87 -26.46 2.28 -23.16
C ASP A 87 -27.94 1.91 -22.87
N GLY A 88 -28.78 2.94 -22.79
CA GLY A 88 -30.22 2.81 -22.78
C GLY A 88 -30.69 2.41 -24.18
N ASP A 89 -31.07 1.15 -24.33
CA ASP A 89 -32.05 0.63 -25.31
C ASP A 89 -32.09 1.32 -26.69
N GLU A 90 -30.96 1.50 -27.37
CA GLU A 90 -30.96 1.75 -28.81
C GLU A 90 -30.74 0.42 -29.52
N GLU A 91 -31.85 -0.24 -29.93
CA GLU A 91 -31.81 -1.41 -30.82
C GLU A 91 -30.91 -1.10 -32.03
N GLU A 92 -29.75 -1.76 -32.09
CA GLU A 92 -28.78 -1.49 -33.15
C GLU A 92 -29.39 -1.86 -34.53
N PRO A 93 -29.26 -1.01 -35.56
CA PRO A 93 -29.99 -1.17 -36.83
C PRO A 93 -29.80 -2.49 -37.57
N TRP A 94 -28.76 -3.25 -37.25
CA TRP A 94 -28.43 -4.57 -37.82
C TRP A 94 -29.10 -5.75 -37.11
N GLN A 95 -29.91 -5.51 -36.07
CA GLN A 95 -30.74 -6.53 -35.42
C GLN A 95 -32.13 -6.68 -36.06
N ARG A 96 -32.47 -5.84 -37.04
CA ARG A 96 -33.67 -6.06 -37.87
C ARG A 96 -33.38 -7.19 -38.85
N ASP A 97 -33.97 -8.36 -38.59
CA ASP A 97 -34.11 -9.38 -39.63
C ASP A 97 -34.80 -8.74 -40.84
N PRO A 98 -34.29 -8.96 -42.07
CA PRO A 98 -35.03 -8.55 -43.25
C PRO A 98 -36.31 -9.39 -43.32
N GLU A 99 -37.46 -8.75 -43.11
CA GLU A 99 -38.76 -9.35 -43.42
C GLU A 99 -38.80 -9.67 -44.93
N ASP A 100 -38.81 -10.96 -45.26
CA ASP A 100 -39.59 -11.60 -46.34
C ASP A 100 -39.68 -13.12 -46.13
#